data_AF-A0A0M2VDW1-F1
#
_entry.id   AF-A0A0M2VDW1-F1
#
_cell.length_a   1.000
_cell.length_b   1.000
_cell.length_c   1.000
_cell.angle_alpha   90.00
_cell.angle_beta   90.00
_cell.angle_gamma   90.00
#
_symmetry.space_group_name_H-M   'P 1'
#
loop_
_entity.id
_entity.type
_entity.pdbx_description
1 polymer ?
#
loop_
_entity_poly.entity_id
_entity_poly.type
_entity_poly.pdbx_seq_one_letter_code
_entity_poly.pdbx_strand_id
1 'polypeptide(L)'
;MSIDSGRIVCTGCDYKTLEMYRPILIRYQTKNGKTIETGRAKGWCFGCASYSDIEQIDQVELREELVSKKRERLKTHYRQNKLSSGLLSIFRYRPEKRQLKSKLMRLDNEIDNLGEWLKILENRKSKARCLKCWSDRTAPLTFNTESNIVCNFRHECGGHLQIINDHSGPRFIFRVSTYVLSEEGEFLGRE
;
A
#
# COMPACT_ATOMS: atom_id res chain seq x y z
N MET A 1 4.74 9.05 -17.56
CA MET A 1 4.24 10.06 -16.59
C MET A 1 5.45 10.63 -15.85
N SER A 2 5.62 11.95 -15.86
CA SER A 2 6.73 12.67 -15.22
C SER A 2 6.35 12.96 -13.76
N ILE A 3 7.30 12.82 -12.83
CA ILE A 3 7.04 13.01 -11.39
C ILE A 3 7.99 14.07 -10.86
N ASP A 4 7.45 15.10 -10.22
CA ASP A 4 8.21 16.21 -9.62
C ASP A 4 9.11 15.68 -8.50
N SER A 5 10.33 16.23 -8.38
CA SER A 5 11.22 15.91 -7.27
C SER A 5 10.98 16.88 -6.11
N GLY A 6 10.72 16.36 -4.92
CA GLY A 6 10.65 17.14 -3.68
C GLY A 6 11.97 17.11 -2.91
N ARG A 7 12.22 18.12 -2.09
CA ARG A 7 13.20 18.10 -1.01
C ARG A 7 12.49 17.91 0.31
N ILE A 8 13.01 17.01 1.15
CA ILE A 8 12.57 16.86 2.52
C ILE A 8 13.56 17.60 3.40
N VAL A 9 13.09 18.58 4.17
CA VAL A 9 13.91 19.38 5.08
C VAL A 9 13.39 19.29 6.50
N CYS A 10 14.23 19.57 7.49
CA CYS A 10 13.78 19.79 8.86
C CYS A 10 13.63 21.30 9.15
N THR A 11 12.57 21.68 9.87
CA THR A 11 12.35 23.07 10.26
C THR A 11 13.24 23.55 11.42
N GLY A 12 13.95 22.63 12.09
CA GLY A 12 14.72 22.92 13.32
C GLY A 12 16.22 22.62 13.22
N CYS A 13 16.71 22.04 12.13
CA CYS A 13 18.14 21.79 11.90
C CYS A 13 18.43 21.79 10.39
N ASP A 14 19.69 21.57 10.02
CA ASP A 14 20.17 21.56 8.64
C ASP A 14 19.90 20.25 7.87
N TYR A 15 19.18 19.29 8.47
CA TYR A 15 18.79 18.05 7.80
C TYR A 15 18.03 18.35 6.50
N LYS A 16 18.52 17.76 5.41
CA LYS A 16 17.92 17.81 4.08
C LYS A 16 18.16 16.51 3.32
N THR A 17 17.18 16.07 2.55
CA THR A 17 17.32 14.97 1.60
C THR A 17 16.41 15.16 0.40
N LEU A 18 16.61 14.34 -0.64
CA LEU A 18 15.78 14.34 -1.83
C LEU A 18 14.70 13.27 -1.71
N GLU A 19 13.46 13.65 -2.01
CA GLU A 19 12.42 12.69 -2.29
C GLU A 19 12.60 12.17 -3.72
N MET A 20 13.06 10.93 -3.82
CA MET A 20 13.06 10.20 -5.07
C MET A 20 11.80 9.35 -5.15
N TYR A 21 10.97 9.61 -6.17
CA TYR A 21 9.85 8.74 -6.47
C TYR A 21 10.34 7.56 -7.32
N ARG A 22 10.47 6.40 -6.68
CA ARG A 22 10.72 5.13 -7.36
C ARG A 22 9.46 4.26 -7.27
N PRO A 23 9.01 3.67 -8.40
CA PRO A 23 7.97 2.66 -8.34
C PRO A 23 8.55 1.40 -7.69
N ILE A 24 8.01 1.04 -6.52
CA ILE A 24 8.44 -0.12 -5.74
C ILE A 24 7.21 -0.97 -5.47
N LEU A 25 7.33 -2.26 -5.74
CA LEU A 25 6.36 -3.29 -5.42
C LEU A 25 6.95 -4.18 -4.32
N ILE A 26 6.15 -4.54 -3.33
CA ILE A 26 6.55 -5.46 -2.27
C ILE A 26 5.72 -6.73 -2.44
N ARG A 27 6.38 -7.89 -2.52
CA ARG A 27 5.72 -9.19 -2.62
C ARG A 27 6.05 -10.03 -1.41
N TYR A 28 5.07 -10.34 -0.59
CA TYR A 28 5.19 -11.27 0.52
C TYR A 28 5.02 -12.69 0.01
N GLN A 29 5.97 -13.56 0.31
CA GLN A 29 5.88 -14.98 0.06
C GLN A 29 5.45 -15.68 1.34
N THR A 30 4.28 -16.33 1.29
CA THR A 30 3.76 -17.11 2.40
C THR A 30 4.43 -18.49 2.46
N LYS A 31 4.37 -19.13 3.63
CA LYS A 31 4.87 -20.50 3.81
C LYS A 31 4.19 -21.52 2.90
N ASN A 32 2.96 -21.22 2.46
CA ASN A 32 2.18 -22.06 1.55
C ASN A 32 2.46 -21.77 0.07
N GLY A 33 3.46 -20.94 -0.25
CA GLY A 33 3.84 -20.59 -1.62
C GLY A 33 2.94 -19.56 -2.30
N LYS A 34 1.91 -19.04 -1.61
CA LYS A 34 1.11 -17.91 -2.11
C LYS A 34 1.89 -16.61 -1.99
N THR A 35 1.59 -15.67 -2.88
CA THR A 35 2.21 -14.34 -2.90
C THR A 35 1.17 -13.25 -2.73
N ILE A 36 1.47 -12.26 -1.89
CA ILE A 36 0.64 -11.07 -1.68
C ILE A 36 1.44 -9.84 -2.05
N GLU A 37 0.89 -9.00 -2.92
CA GLU A 37 1.54 -7.77 -3.37
C GLU A 37 0.99 -6.56 -2.62
N THR A 38 1.88 -5.65 -2.23
CA THR A 38 1.53 -4.37 -1.61
C THR A 38 2.48 -3.28 -2.08
N GLY A 39 2.14 -2.03 -1.75
CA GLY A 39 2.94 -0.85 -2.03
C GLY A 39 3.98 -0.54 -0.97
N ARG A 40 4.55 0.66 -1.11
CA ARG A 40 5.44 1.27 -0.13
C ARG A 40 4.78 2.49 0.48
N ALA A 41 5.13 2.77 1.74
CA ALA A 41 4.85 4.05 2.37
C ALA A 41 6.13 4.86 2.50
N LYS A 42 5.99 6.16 2.79
CA LYS A 42 7.10 7.03 3.17
C LYS A 42 7.19 7.06 4.69
N GLY A 43 8.41 6.98 5.20
CA GLY A 43 8.67 6.83 6.63
C GLY A 43 9.99 7.46 7.05
N TRP A 44 10.16 7.62 8.36
CA TRP A 44 11.48 7.81 8.97
C TRP A 44 12.05 6.45 9.33
N CYS A 45 13.28 6.16 8.90
CA CYS A 45 14.02 5.01 9.39
C CYS A 45 15.06 5.46 10.40
N PHE A 46 14.98 4.95 11.63
CA PHE A 46 15.93 5.29 12.69
C PHE A 46 17.31 4.67 12.43
N GLY A 47 17.38 3.50 11.79
CA GLY A 47 18.66 2.88 11.42
C GLY A 47 19.39 3.64 10.31
N CYS A 48 18.66 4.22 9.35
CA CYS A 48 19.25 5.08 8.31
C CYS A 48 19.40 6.54 8.76
N ALA A 49 18.81 6.92 9.90
CA ALA A 49 18.63 8.31 10.34
C ALA A 49 18.11 9.22 9.21
N SER A 50 17.13 8.73 8.44
CA SER A 50 16.70 9.43 7.23
C SER A 50 15.27 9.06 6.78
N TYR A 51 14.65 10.00 6.09
CA TYR A 51 13.45 9.82 5.29
C TYR A 51 13.67 8.73 4.23
N SER A 52 12.85 7.69 4.26
CA SER A 52 13.06 6.44 3.52
C SER A 52 11.74 5.83 3.04
N ASP A 53 11.85 4.95 2.05
CA ASP A 53 10.75 4.03 1.71
C ASP A 53 10.65 2.93 2.78
N ILE A 54 9.44 2.66 3.25
CA ILE A 54 9.12 1.62 4.22
C ILE A 54 7.98 0.73 3.69
N GLU A 55 7.79 -0.44 4.28
CA GLU A 55 6.63 -1.30 4.00
C GLU A 55 5.32 -0.52 4.26
N GLN A 56 4.36 -0.59 3.33
CA GLN A 56 3.02 -0.05 3.55
C GLN A 56 2.20 -1.06 4.37
N ILE A 57 1.99 -0.75 5.64
CA ILE A 57 1.21 -1.55 6.57
C ILE A 57 0.21 -0.64 7.27
N ASP A 58 -1.06 -0.73 6.87
CA ASP A 58 -2.18 -0.11 7.57
C ASP A 58 -3.29 -1.15 7.77
N GLN A 59 -3.32 -1.76 8.97
CA GLN A 59 -4.32 -2.78 9.29
C GLN A 59 -5.74 -2.20 9.36
N VAL A 60 -5.89 -0.92 9.70
CA VAL A 60 -7.20 -0.28 9.82
C VAL A 60 -7.79 -0.08 8.44
N GLU A 61 -7.02 0.53 7.53
CA GLU A 61 -7.42 0.72 6.13
C GLU A 61 -7.76 -0.61 5.45
N LEU A 62 -6.93 -1.65 5.65
CA LEU A 62 -7.18 -2.98 5.11
C LEU A 62 -8.47 -3.63 5.63
N ARG A 63 -8.77 -3.46 6.93
CA ARG A 63 -10.02 -3.97 7.53
C ARG A 63 -11.23 -3.23 6.98
N GLU A 64 -11.14 -1.92 6.83
CA GLU A 64 -12.20 -1.09 6.24
C GLU A 64 -12.45 -1.48 4.78
N GLU A 65 -11.39 -1.67 4.00
CA GLU A 65 -11.47 -2.13 2.62
C GLU A 65 -12.13 -3.51 2.55
N LEU A 66 -11.69 -4.47 3.38
CA LEU A 66 -12.28 -5.81 3.43
C LEU A 66 -13.79 -5.76 3.72
N VAL A 67 -14.22 -4.94 4.69
CA VAL A 67 -15.64 -4.75 5.01
C VAL A 67 -16.39 -4.13 3.83
N SER A 68 -15.82 -3.12 3.18
CA SER A 68 -16.39 -2.49 2.00
C SER A 68 -16.61 -3.49 0.86
N LYS A 69 -15.59 -4.30 0.55
CA LYS A 69 -15.64 -5.34 -0.49
C LYS A 69 -16.66 -6.42 -0.17
N LYS A 70 -16.73 -6.88 1.08
CA LYS A 70 -17.77 -7.84 1.53
C LYS A 70 -19.19 -7.28 1.33
N ARG A 71 -19.42 -5.99 1.66
CA ARG A 71 -20.71 -5.33 1.40
C ARG A 71 -21.02 -5.24 -0.09
N GLU A 72 -20.04 -4.89 -0.91
CA GLU A 72 -20.20 -4.83 -2.37
C GLU A 72 -20.52 -6.20 -2.97
N ARG A 73 -19.85 -7.25 -2.49
CA ARG A 73 -20.11 -8.63 -2.88
C ARG A 73 -21.55 -9.04 -2.58
N LEU A 74 -22.05 -8.76 -1.37
CA LEU A 74 -23.43 -9.04 -0.98
C LEU A 74 -24.44 -8.33 -1.89
N LYS A 75 -24.22 -7.04 -2.18
CA LYS A 75 -25.07 -6.26 -3.11
C LYS A 75 -25.06 -6.86 -4.52
N THR A 76 -23.89 -7.24 -5.01
CA THR A 76 -23.72 -7.84 -6.35
C THR A 76 -24.40 -9.20 -6.44
N HIS A 77 -24.25 -10.04 -5.41
CA HIS A 77 -24.89 -11.35 -5.31
C HIS A 77 -26.42 -11.22 -5.25
N TYR A 78 -26.94 -10.28 -4.45
CA TYR A 78 -28.37 -9.98 -4.42
C TYR A 78 -28.92 -9.58 -5.80
N ARG A 79 -28.20 -8.70 -6.52
CA ARG A 79 -28.57 -8.30 -7.90
C ARG A 79 -28.58 -9.50 -8.85
N GLN A 80 -27.59 -10.38 -8.75
CA GLN A 80 -27.53 -11.59 -9.56
C GLN A 80 -28.72 -12.53 -9.30
N ASN A 81 -29.10 -12.72 -8.03
CA ASN A 81 -30.25 -13.54 -7.66
C ASN A 81 -31.57 -12.95 -8.16
N LYS A 82 -31.76 -11.63 -8.02
CA LYS A 82 -32.93 -10.92 -8.54
C LYS A 82 -33.05 -11.02 -10.06
N LEU A 83 -31.95 -10.96 -10.80
CA LEU A 83 -31.96 -11.18 -12.25
C LEU A 83 -32.17 -12.64 -12.63
N SER A 84 -32.01 -13.57 -11.67
CA SER A 84 -32.20 -15.00 -11.89
C SER A 84 -33.62 -15.48 -11.53
N SER A 85 -34.42 -14.66 -10.86
CA SER A 85 -35.84 -14.95 -10.64
C SER A 85 -36.65 -14.72 -11.92
N GLY A 86 -37.26 -15.80 -12.45
CA GLY A 86 -38.21 -15.76 -13.57
C GLY A 86 -37.86 -16.72 -14.73
N LEU A 87 -38.89 -17.31 -15.34
CA LEU A 87 -38.80 -18.34 -16.38
C LEU A 87 -38.01 -17.91 -17.63
N LEU A 88 -38.13 -16.65 -18.06
CA LEU A 88 -37.44 -16.12 -19.25
C LEU A 88 -36.11 -15.40 -18.93
N SER A 89 -35.71 -15.39 -17.66
CA SER A 89 -34.53 -14.63 -17.19
C SER A 89 -33.21 -15.18 -17.73
N ILE A 90 -33.19 -16.44 -18.17
CA ILE A 90 -32.01 -17.15 -18.70
C ILE A 90 -31.56 -16.53 -20.02
N PHE A 91 -32.49 -16.09 -20.87
CA PHE A 91 -32.19 -15.54 -22.19
C PHE A 91 -32.11 -14.01 -22.18
N ARG A 92 -32.98 -13.32 -21.44
CA ARG A 92 -33.10 -11.84 -21.47
C ARG A 92 -31.92 -11.10 -20.83
N TYR A 93 -31.30 -11.68 -19.79
CA TYR A 93 -30.26 -11.01 -18.98
C TYR A 93 -28.90 -11.73 -19.01
N ARG A 94 -28.66 -12.57 -20.03
CA ARG A 94 -27.42 -13.37 -20.16
C ARG A 94 -26.12 -12.54 -20.07
N PRO A 95 -25.95 -11.39 -20.76
CA PRO A 95 -24.72 -10.61 -20.66
C PRO A 95 -24.52 -9.98 -19.28
N GLU A 96 -25.58 -9.44 -18.68
CA GLU A 96 -25.52 -8.83 -17.34
C GLU A 96 -25.20 -9.88 -16.27
N LYS A 97 -25.80 -11.07 -16.35
CA LYS A 97 -25.46 -12.20 -15.46
C LYS A 97 -23.98 -12.61 -15.58
N ARG A 98 -23.43 -12.61 -16.80
CA ARG A 98 -22.01 -12.91 -17.03
C ARG A 98 -21.11 -11.86 -16.41
N GLN A 99 -21.43 -10.58 -16.58
CA GLN A 99 -20.69 -9.48 -15.94
C GLN A 99 -20.76 -9.57 -14.41
N LEU A 100 -21.94 -9.79 -13.83
CA LEU A 100 -22.09 -9.95 -12.38
C LEU A 100 -21.32 -11.15 -11.84
N LYS A 101 -21.31 -12.28 -12.56
CA LYS A 101 -20.51 -13.46 -12.19
C LYS A 101 -19.01 -13.15 -12.20
N SER A 102 -18.52 -12.46 -13.23
CA SER A 102 -17.11 -12.05 -13.29
C SER A 102 -16.75 -11.07 -12.18
N LYS A 103 -17.66 -10.15 -11.85
CA LYS A 103 -17.49 -9.19 -10.75
C LYS A 103 -17.45 -9.90 -9.39
N LEU A 104 -18.32 -10.88 -9.16
CA LEU A 104 -18.30 -11.68 -7.94
C LEU A 104 -16.99 -12.45 -7.79
N MET A 105 -16.54 -13.12 -8.86
CA MET A 105 -15.27 -13.86 -8.83
C MET A 105 -14.08 -12.94 -8.54
N ARG A 106 -14.07 -11.73 -9.11
CA ARG A 106 -13.06 -10.71 -8.79
C ARG A 106 -13.14 -10.27 -7.32
N LEU A 107 -14.34 -9.99 -6.81
CA LEU A 107 -14.54 -9.58 -5.42
C LEU A 107 -14.16 -10.70 -4.44
N ASP A 108 -14.46 -11.95 -4.76
CA ASP A 108 -14.04 -13.13 -3.97
C ASP A 108 -12.51 -13.16 -3.86
N ASN A 109 -11.80 -13.06 -5.00
CA ASN A 109 -10.34 -13.03 -5.00
C ASN A 109 -9.77 -11.82 -4.22
N GLU A 110 -10.35 -10.63 -4.36
CA GLU A 110 -9.92 -9.43 -3.62
C GLU A 110 -10.15 -9.62 -2.10
N ILE A 111 -11.29 -10.17 -1.68
CA ILE A 111 -11.61 -10.46 -0.28
C ILE A 111 -10.65 -11.50 0.30
N ASP A 112 -10.35 -12.55 -0.47
CA ASP A 112 -9.42 -13.60 -0.06
C ASP A 112 -8.01 -13.05 0.12
N ASN A 113 -7.51 -12.27 -0.86
CA ASN A 113 -6.20 -11.62 -0.78
C ASN A 113 -6.09 -10.67 0.42
N LEU A 114 -7.10 -9.82 0.66
CA LEU A 114 -7.14 -8.93 1.82
C LEU A 114 -7.19 -9.71 3.14
N GLY A 115 -7.97 -10.79 3.18
CA GLY A 115 -8.07 -11.66 4.35
C GLY A 115 -6.77 -12.38 4.66
N GLU A 116 -6.05 -12.86 3.64
CA GLU A 116 -4.71 -13.45 3.81
C GLU A 116 -3.70 -12.39 4.25
N TRP A 117 -3.77 -11.19 3.68
CA TRP A 117 -2.85 -10.11 4.04
C TRP A 117 -3.02 -9.72 5.51
N LEU A 118 -4.26 -9.57 5.98
CA LEU A 118 -4.56 -9.32 7.39
C LEU A 118 -4.05 -10.44 8.29
N LYS A 119 -4.18 -11.71 7.89
CA LYS A 119 -3.63 -12.84 8.68
C LYS A 119 -2.11 -12.78 8.81
N ILE A 120 -1.40 -12.41 7.76
CA ILE A 120 0.06 -12.22 7.83
C ILE A 120 0.37 -11.10 8.83
N LEU A 121 -0.30 -9.95 8.69
CA LEU A 121 -0.08 -8.79 9.54
C LEU A 121 -0.46 -9.02 11.01
N GLU A 122 -1.47 -9.84 11.30
CA GLU A 122 -1.89 -10.18 12.66
C GLU A 122 -0.91 -11.14 13.36
N ASN A 123 -0.29 -12.05 12.62
CA ASN A 123 0.67 -13.01 13.16
C ASN A 123 2.10 -12.46 13.23
N ARG A 124 2.41 -11.48 12.40
CA ARG A 124 3.71 -10.83 12.30
C ARG A 124 4.07 -10.11 13.59
N LYS A 125 5.32 -10.28 14.04
CA LYS A 125 5.83 -9.59 15.24
C LYS A 125 6.56 -8.29 14.89
N SER A 126 7.19 -8.25 13.72
CA SER A 126 7.95 -7.09 13.28
C SER A 126 7.05 -5.95 12.82
N LYS A 127 7.47 -4.71 13.05
CA LYS A 127 6.82 -3.53 12.46
C LYS A 127 7.18 -3.39 10.99
N ALA A 128 6.60 -2.40 10.32
CA ALA A 128 7.04 -2.01 8.98
C ALA A 128 8.55 -1.74 8.96
N ARG A 129 9.23 -2.34 7.98
CA ARG A 129 10.67 -2.25 7.80
C ARG A 129 11.03 -1.26 6.72
N CYS A 130 12.23 -0.73 6.83
CA CYS A 130 12.83 0.11 5.81
C CYS A 130 13.23 -0.73 4.59
N LEU A 131 12.87 -0.28 3.39
CA LEU A 131 13.21 -0.96 2.13
C LEU A 131 14.66 -0.73 1.66
N LYS A 132 15.47 -0.06 2.49
CA LYS A 132 16.90 0.17 2.26
C LYS A 132 17.77 -0.67 3.18
N CYS A 133 17.50 -0.66 4.50
CA CYS A 133 18.32 -1.35 5.51
C CYS A 133 17.59 -2.51 6.21
N TRP A 134 16.32 -2.74 5.89
CA TRP A 134 15.50 -3.83 6.45
C TRP A 134 15.26 -3.79 7.97
N SER A 135 15.66 -2.70 8.63
CA SER A 135 15.34 -2.45 10.03
C SER A 135 13.84 -2.19 10.21
N ASP A 136 13.26 -2.78 11.25
CA ASP A 136 11.88 -2.58 11.72
C ASP A 136 11.72 -1.32 12.60
N ARG A 137 12.82 -0.64 12.91
CA ARG A 137 12.81 0.66 13.58
C ARG A 137 12.47 1.74 12.57
N THR A 138 11.18 1.85 12.27
CA THR A 138 10.62 2.87 11.40
C THR A 138 9.42 3.57 12.04
N ALA A 139 9.12 4.77 11.54
CA ALA A 139 7.90 5.49 11.82
C ALA A 139 7.26 5.93 10.48
N PRO A 140 6.00 5.58 10.19
CA PRO A 140 5.32 6.09 9.00
C PRO A 140 5.14 7.61 9.10
N LEU A 141 5.21 8.31 7.96
CA LEU A 141 5.06 9.77 7.92
C LEU A 141 3.79 10.13 7.16
N THR A 142 2.98 10.99 7.77
CA THR A 142 1.78 11.57 7.18
C THR A 142 2.00 13.07 7.05
N PHE A 143 1.94 13.57 5.82
CA PHE A 143 2.09 14.98 5.51
C PHE A 143 0.72 15.65 5.44
N ASN A 144 0.61 16.84 6.02
CA ASN A 144 -0.55 17.69 5.82
C ASN A 144 -0.51 18.26 4.40
N THR A 145 -1.63 18.17 3.68
CA THR A 145 -1.75 18.58 2.27
C THR A 145 -1.63 20.09 2.04
N GLU A 146 -1.93 20.92 3.05
CA GLU A 146 -1.88 22.38 2.95
C GLU A 146 -0.49 22.91 3.30
N SER A 147 0.12 22.42 4.38
CA SER A 147 1.40 22.94 4.87
C SER A 147 2.62 22.16 4.37
N ASN A 148 2.42 20.96 3.83
CA ASN A 148 3.48 19.99 3.50
C ASN A 148 4.36 19.63 4.71
N ILE A 149 3.88 19.84 5.94
CA ILE A 149 4.58 19.50 7.17
C ILE A 149 4.06 18.16 7.69
N VAL A 150 4.96 17.32 8.21
CA VAL A 150 4.59 16.06 8.86
C VAL A 150 3.83 16.33 10.16
N CYS A 151 2.68 15.67 10.32
CA CYS A 151 1.83 15.84 11.50
C CYS A 151 2.05 14.78 12.59
N ASN A 152 2.58 13.61 12.24
CA ASN A 152 2.63 12.44 13.13
C ASN A 152 4.06 12.05 13.57
N PHE A 153 5.06 12.90 13.31
CA PHE A 153 6.46 12.62 13.62
C PHE A 153 7.22 13.91 13.94
N ARG A 154 8.13 13.82 14.90
CA ARG A 154 9.04 14.89 15.31
C ARG A 154 10.47 14.43 15.11
N HIS A 155 11.28 15.25 14.46
CA HIS A 155 12.69 14.97 14.25
C HIS A 155 13.45 15.04 15.58
N GLU A 156 14.62 14.40 15.65
CA GLU A 156 15.42 14.31 16.89
C GLU A 156 15.81 15.69 17.44
N CYS A 157 15.98 16.70 16.58
CA CYS A 157 16.23 18.09 16.99
C CYS A 157 14.99 18.82 17.55
N GLY A 158 13.83 18.16 17.59
CA GLY A 158 12.56 18.77 17.99
C GLY A 158 11.85 19.56 16.88
N GLY A 159 12.39 19.62 15.66
CA GLY A 159 11.74 20.19 14.49
C GLY A 159 10.76 19.22 13.81
N HIS A 160 10.06 19.70 12.77
CA HIS A 160 9.22 18.87 11.91
C HIS A 160 9.89 18.65 10.56
N LEU A 161 9.51 17.57 9.87
CA LEU A 161 9.90 17.38 8.48
C LEU A 161 8.90 18.09 7.58
N GLN A 162 9.39 18.72 6.52
CA GLN A 162 8.60 19.44 5.53
C GLN A 162 9.02 19.07 4.11
N ILE A 163 8.05 18.90 3.21
CA ILE A 163 8.29 18.76 1.77
C ILE A 163 8.34 20.14 1.13
N ILE A 164 9.42 20.41 0.41
CA ILE A 164 9.58 21.56 -0.48
C ILE A 164 9.56 21.01 -1.90
N ASN A 165 8.51 21.32 -2.65
CA ASN A 165 8.38 20.88 -4.04
C ASN A 165 9.20 21.79 -4.95
N ASP A 166 10.23 21.24 -5.60
CA ASP A 166 10.99 21.96 -6.61
C ASP A 166 10.44 21.60 -8.00
N HIS A 167 9.61 22.47 -8.57
CA HIS A 167 8.98 22.26 -9.89
C HIS A 167 9.97 22.23 -11.08
N SER A 168 11.29 22.33 -10.83
CA SER A 168 12.34 22.40 -11.85
C SER A 168 13.33 21.24 -11.76
N GLY A 169 12.99 20.17 -11.03
CA GLY A 169 13.88 19.03 -10.83
C GLY A 169 14.05 18.12 -12.06
N PRO A 170 15.17 17.38 -12.15
CA PRO A 170 15.42 16.43 -13.23
C PRO A 170 14.38 15.30 -13.21
N ARG A 171 13.89 14.95 -14.39
CA ARG A 171 12.89 13.89 -14.60
C ARG A 171 13.59 12.56 -14.77
N PHE A 172 13.16 11.56 -14.02
CA PHE A 172 13.73 10.20 -14.09
C PHE A 172 12.67 9.20 -14.53
N ILE A 173 13.09 8.24 -15.36
CA ILE A 173 12.31 7.04 -15.68
C ILE A 173 12.96 5.89 -14.92
N PHE A 174 12.24 5.32 -13.96
CA PHE A 174 12.70 4.17 -13.20
C PHE A 174 11.91 2.91 -13.57
N ARG A 175 12.60 1.77 -13.65
CA ARG A 175 11.92 0.47 -13.68
C ARG A 175 11.32 0.18 -12.32
N VAL A 176 10.18 -0.52 -12.30
CA VAL A 176 9.58 -1.04 -11.07
C VAL A 176 10.59 -1.96 -10.41
N SER A 177 10.85 -1.75 -9.13
CA SER A 177 11.68 -2.65 -8.33
C SER A 177 10.78 -3.49 -7.45
N THR A 178 10.86 -4.81 -7.58
CA THR A 178 10.06 -5.73 -6.76
C THR A 178 10.93 -6.34 -5.67
N TYR A 179 10.56 -6.12 -4.41
CA TYR A 179 11.21 -6.75 -3.28
C TYR A 179 10.37 -7.92 -2.79
N VAL A 180 10.98 -9.10 -2.67
CA VAL A 180 10.34 -10.30 -2.16
C VAL A 180 10.69 -10.46 -0.69
N LEU A 181 9.66 -10.52 0.17
CA LEU A 181 9.77 -10.58 1.62
C LEU A 181 9.11 -11.85 2.18
N SER A 182 9.57 -12.32 3.33
CA SER A 182 8.86 -13.32 4.14
C SER A 182 7.67 -12.71 4.88
N GLU A 183 6.82 -13.55 5.49
CA GLU A 183 5.71 -13.12 6.35
C GLU A 183 6.15 -12.19 7.51
N GLU A 184 7.41 -12.30 7.97
CA GLU A 184 8.00 -11.43 9.00
C GLU A 184 8.72 -10.19 8.44
N GLY A 185 8.59 -9.93 7.14
CA GLY A 185 9.22 -8.83 6.42
C GLY A 185 10.70 -9.01 6.14
N GLU A 186 11.26 -10.21 6.32
CA GLU A 186 12.67 -10.46 6.04
C GLU A 186 12.91 -10.48 4.53
N PHE A 187 14.01 -9.87 4.09
CA PHE A 187 14.32 -9.75 2.68
C PHE A 187 14.79 -11.10 2.10
N LEU A 188 14.06 -11.60 1.11
CA LEU A 188 14.35 -12.87 0.43
C LEU A 188 15.05 -12.64 -0.91
N GLY A 189 14.81 -11.51 -1.58
CA GLY A 189 15.42 -11.20 -2.86
C GLY A 189 14.75 -10.05 -3.61
N ARG A 190 15.34 -9.69 -4.75
CA ARG A 190 14.83 -8.65 -5.65
C ARG A 190 14.66 -9.24 -7.05
N GLU A 191 13.57 -8.85 -7.71
CA GLU A 191 13.30 -9.10 -9.13
C GLU A 191 13.49 -7.83 -9.98
#